data_AF-Q4TC31-F1
#
_entry.id   AF-Q4TC31-F1
#
_cell.length_a   1.000
_cell.length_b   1.000
_cell.length_c   1.000
_cell.angle_alpha   90.00
_cell.angle_beta   90.00
_cell.angle_gamma   90.00
#
_symmetry.space_group_name_H-M   'P 1'
#
loop_
_entity.id
_entity.type
_entity.pdbx_description
1 polymer ?
#
loop_
_entity_poly.entity_id
_entity_poly.type
_entity_poly.pdbx_seq_one_letter_code
_entity_poly.pdbx_strand_id
1 'polypeptide(L)'
;GSEISDSSEIRKYAAGFYKDLYRSEWSSNPGMQDSFLRGLPQVGEDTNAGLAAESVFKVWGTLLKKRQEQADSAYWLQQEPVLWGTKLDMPNQMKETITRRMRTTRIANLGQVVVLTGPRMDDPSGLAAQLGLTSVRIITKLLDHWRSRLSPSDRLLLTSPTTTVGEEEPFPAIALAPDFKDCNGPLLKNTSFIPLQETTGKTFYRMMVKTLNKQRLNQRADTPWRGHLHLAPDCRPQWRALYKPPLSKRHADLHWRLLHGIFPVNSFVSTINQTVEDKCPFCDQRETIFHCFYECQRLLPLFSFLRNVFFKCEEFFMKQSFILGFKYTRHQKDKCQLLNFVLGQAKMAVYLSRKRKMEEGFIVEPVVFCTNMIKSRLLIDFNFQKTAGDLHSFIQ
;
A
#
# COMPACT_ATOMS: atom_id res chain seq x y z
N GLY A 1 -30.58 -10.63 22.98
CA GLY A 1 -29.12 -10.80 22.85
C GLY A 1 -28.50 -10.27 24.11
N SER A 2 -27.59 -11.02 24.72
CA SER A 2 -26.81 -10.55 25.87
C SER A 2 -25.85 -9.43 25.44
N GLU A 3 -25.75 -8.40 26.25
CA GLU A 3 -24.89 -7.25 26.00
C GLU A 3 -23.42 -7.65 26.24
N ILE A 4 -22.59 -7.60 25.20
CA ILE A 4 -21.17 -7.97 25.26
C ILE A 4 -20.37 -6.70 25.55
N SER A 5 -19.90 -6.54 26.79
CA SER A 5 -19.17 -5.36 27.25
C SER A 5 -17.64 -5.54 27.30
N ASP A 6 -17.14 -6.79 27.20
CA ASP A 6 -15.70 -7.06 27.21
C ASP A 6 -15.06 -6.83 25.82
N SER A 7 -14.13 -5.88 25.77
CA SER A 7 -13.23 -5.57 24.66
C SER A 7 -12.55 -6.81 24.04
N SER A 8 -12.22 -7.83 24.85
CA SER A 8 -11.61 -9.07 24.36
C SER A 8 -12.60 -9.93 23.58
N GLU A 9 -13.84 -10.04 24.07
CA GLU A 9 -14.92 -10.76 23.41
C GLU A 9 -15.45 -10.02 22.19
N ILE A 10 -15.58 -8.69 22.24
CA ILE A 10 -15.93 -7.85 21.08
C ILE A 10 -14.92 -8.06 19.95
N ARG A 11 -13.62 -8.12 20.24
CA ARG A 11 -12.60 -8.38 19.22
C ARG A 11 -12.63 -9.81 18.69
N LYS A 12 -12.98 -10.79 19.53
CA LYS A 12 -13.12 -12.19 19.13
C LYS A 12 -14.35 -12.39 18.25
N TYR A 13 -15.46 -11.72 18.58
CA TYR A 13 -16.66 -11.64 17.77
C TYR A 13 -16.43 -10.90 16.46
N ALA A 14 -15.75 -9.75 16.48
CA ALA A 14 -15.39 -9.02 15.27
C ALA A 14 -14.45 -9.83 14.38
N ALA A 15 -13.44 -10.50 14.94
CA ALA A 15 -12.53 -11.35 14.17
C ALA A 15 -13.23 -12.61 13.62
N GLY A 16 -14.17 -13.19 14.37
CA GLY A 16 -15.05 -14.26 13.90
C GLY A 16 -15.94 -13.79 12.76
N PHE A 17 -16.65 -12.68 12.97
CA PHE A 17 -17.48 -12.02 11.97
C PHE A 17 -16.70 -11.69 10.70
N TYR A 18 -15.53 -11.07 10.76
CA TYR A 18 -14.73 -10.76 9.58
C TYR A 18 -14.10 -12.00 8.92
N LYS A 19 -13.78 -13.04 9.70
CA LYS A 19 -13.29 -14.32 9.15
C LYS A 19 -14.41 -15.07 8.43
N ASP A 20 -15.61 -15.03 8.97
CA ASP A 20 -16.79 -15.66 8.39
C ASP A 20 -17.33 -14.84 7.23
N LEU A 21 -17.27 -13.50 7.31
CA LEU A 21 -17.50 -12.57 6.20
C LEU A 21 -16.51 -12.82 5.07
N TYR A 22 -15.22 -12.99 5.36
CA TYR A 22 -14.21 -13.28 4.34
C TYR A 22 -14.35 -14.70 3.76
N ARG A 23 -14.84 -15.67 4.56
CA ARG A 23 -15.20 -17.02 4.09
C ARG A 23 -16.49 -17.02 3.28
N SER A 24 -17.43 -16.12 3.55
CA SER A 24 -18.67 -15.94 2.78
C SER A 24 -18.45 -15.09 1.52
N GLU A 25 -17.51 -14.15 1.55
CA GLU A 25 -17.14 -13.26 0.43
C GLU A 25 -16.23 -13.94 -0.60
N TRP A 26 -15.68 -15.13 -0.29
CA TRP A 26 -14.95 -15.93 -1.26
C TRP A 26 -15.33 -17.42 -1.21
N SER A 27 -16.56 -17.70 -1.63
CA SER A 27 -16.83 -18.88 -2.46
C SER A 27 -17.58 -18.38 -3.68
N SER A 28 -17.11 -18.70 -4.88
CA SER A 28 -17.86 -18.43 -6.11
C SER A 28 -19.09 -19.34 -6.09
N ASN A 29 -20.12 -18.92 -5.37
CA ASN A 29 -21.41 -19.58 -5.32
C ASN A 29 -22.45 -18.60 -5.87
N PRO A 30 -22.70 -18.64 -7.20
CA PRO A 30 -23.61 -17.71 -7.90
C PRO A 30 -25.00 -17.63 -7.26
N GLY A 31 -25.47 -18.71 -6.62
CA GLY A 31 -26.78 -18.75 -5.97
C GLY A 31 -26.89 -17.92 -4.67
N MET A 32 -25.77 -17.68 -3.98
CA MET A 32 -25.79 -16.88 -2.73
C MET A 32 -25.81 -15.37 -3.03
N GLN A 33 -25.12 -14.98 -4.12
CA GLN A 33 -25.13 -13.62 -4.67
C GLN A 33 -26.54 -13.24 -5.13
N ASP A 34 -27.26 -14.15 -5.81
CA ASP A 34 -28.64 -13.94 -6.26
C ASP A 34 -29.63 -13.77 -5.08
N SER A 35 -29.38 -14.46 -3.95
CA SER A 35 -30.22 -14.34 -2.75
C SER A 35 -30.03 -13.02 -2.00
N PHE A 36 -28.79 -12.48 -1.99
CA PHE A 36 -28.45 -11.25 -1.28
C PHE A 36 -28.79 -10.00 -2.10
N LEU A 37 -28.76 -10.13 -3.42
CA LEU A 37 -29.07 -9.08 -4.39
C LEU A 37 -30.57 -8.99 -4.73
N ARG A 38 -31.36 -10.00 -4.35
CA ARG A 38 -32.83 -10.02 -4.53
C ARG A 38 -33.51 -8.96 -3.68
N GLY A 39 -34.29 -8.09 -4.32
CA GLY A 39 -35.11 -7.07 -3.66
C GLY A 39 -34.39 -5.76 -3.35
N LEU A 40 -33.08 -5.66 -3.60
CA LEU A 40 -32.38 -4.38 -3.63
C LEU A 40 -32.64 -3.68 -4.98
N PRO A 41 -32.75 -2.33 -5.04
CA PRO A 41 -32.77 -1.60 -6.29
C PRO A 41 -31.47 -1.89 -7.06
N GLN A 42 -31.54 -2.83 -7.99
CA GLN A 42 -30.45 -3.13 -8.90
C GLN A 42 -30.37 -1.99 -9.91
N VAL A 43 -29.25 -1.27 -9.91
CA VAL A 43 -28.93 -0.42 -11.06
C VAL A 43 -28.80 -1.35 -12.25
N GLY A 44 -29.50 -1.06 -13.36
CA GLY A 44 -29.49 -1.92 -14.54
C GLY A 44 -28.06 -2.25 -14.98
N GLU A 45 -27.85 -3.41 -15.60
CA GLU A 45 -26.51 -3.87 -16.02
C GLU A 45 -25.75 -2.81 -16.82
N ASP A 46 -26.44 -2.05 -17.68
CA ASP A 46 -25.89 -0.92 -18.42
C ASP A 46 -25.38 0.23 -17.52
N THR A 47 -26.08 0.48 -16.41
CA THR A 47 -25.69 1.50 -15.43
C THR A 47 -24.53 1.03 -14.58
N ASN A 48 -24.50 -0.24 -14.19
CA ASN A 48 -23.35 -0.84 -13.51
C ASN A 48 -22.11 -0.90 -14.41
N ALA A 49 -22.26 -1.26 -15.69
CA ALA A 49 -21.20 -1.19 -16.69
C ALA A 49 -20.71 0.24 -16.90
N GLY A 50 -21.63 1.22 -16.93
CA GLY A 50 -21.32 2.65 -16.98
C GLY A 50 -20.53 3.15 -15.76
N LEU A 51 -20.95 2.78 -14.55
CA LEU A 51 -20.27 3.14 -13.29
C LEU A 51 -18.90 2.45 -13.17
N ALA A 52 -18.79 1.19 -13.60
CA ALA A 52 -17.53 0.46 -13.66
C ALA A 52 -16.56 1.14 -14.63
N ALA A 53 -17.01 1.49 -15.85
CA ALA A 53 -16.21 2.20 -16.82
C ALA A 53 -15.76 3.59 -16.30
N GLU A 54 -16.66 4.37 -15.70
CA GLU A 54 -16.31 5.66 -15.09
C GLU A 54 -15.25 5.53 -14.00
N SER A 55 -15.35 4.51 -13.15
CA SER A 55 -14.39 4.29 -12.08
C SER A 55 -13.02 3.86 -12.64
N VAL A 56 -13.00 3.02 -13.68
CA VAL A 56 -11.78 2.62 -14.39
C VAL A 56 -11.11 3.81 -15.07
N PHE A 57 -11.83 4.66 -15.80
CA PHE A 57 -11.26 5.84 -16.45
C PHE A 57 -10.71 6.85 -15.44
N LYS A 58 -11.39 7.02 -14.30
CA LYS A 58 -10.90 7.87 -13.22
C LYS A 58 -9.56 7.35 -12.68
N VAL A 59 -9.47 6.05 -12.42
CA VAL A 59 -8.22 5.41 -11.97
C VAL A 59 -7.13 5.50 -13.05
N TRP A 60 -7.47 5.16 -14.29
CA TRP A 60 -6.58 5.25 -15.44
C TRP A 60 -6.01 6.66 -15.57
N GLY A 61 -6.86 7.70 -15.47
CA GLY A 61 -6.47 9.11 -15.50
C GLY A 61 -5.50 9.55 -14.40
N THR A 62 -5.30 8.77 -13.34
CA THR A 62 -4.32 9.07 -12.27
C THR A 62 -2.91 8.53 -12.54
N LEU A 63 -2.75 7.72 -13.58
CA LEU A 63 -1.47 7.11 -13.94
C LEU A 63 -0.84 7.79 -15.16
N LEU A 64 0.49 7.81 -15.18
CA LEU A 64 1.26 8.03 -16.39
C LEU A 64 1.28 6.74 -17.19
N LYS A 65 1.12 6.84 -18.51
CA LYS A 65 1.20 5.71 -19.43
C LYS A 65 2.17 6.05 -20.55
N LYS A 66 2.88 5.03 -21.01
CA LYS A 66 3.76 5.13 -22.16
C LYS A 66 3.58 3.87 -23.00
N ARG A 67 3.34 4.04 -24.31
CA ARG A 67 3.43 2.92 -25.25
C ARG A 67 4.90 2.56 -25.42
N GLN A 68 5.25 1.29 -25.28
CA GLN A 68 6.60 0.83 -25.59
C GLN A 68 6.75 0.76 -27.11
N GLU A 69 7.94 1.07 -27.61
CA GLU A 69 8.25 1.14 -29.04
C GLU A 69 8.11 -0.26 -29.65
N GLN A 70 6.93 -0.54 -30.19
CA GLN A 70 6.62 -1.67 -31.04
C GLN A 70 5.99 -1.14 -32.33
N ALA A 71 6.14 -1.92 -33.41
CA ALA A 71 5.73 -1.59 -34.77
C ALA A 71 4.38 -0.86 -34.80
N ASP A 72 4.36 0.29 -35.46
CA ASP A 72 3.19 1.16 -35.52
C ASP A 72 2.09 0.46 -36.34
N SER A 73 1.03 0.04 -35.64
CA SER A 73 -0.18 -0.53 -36.22
C SER A 73 -1.17 0.58 -36.55
N ALA A 74 -1.63 0.63 -37.80
CA ALA A 74 -2.68 1.57 -38.21
C ALA A 74 -3.99 1.32 -37.45
N TYR A 75 -4.34 0.05 -37.20
CA TYR A 75 -5.52 -0.33 -36.42
C TYR A 75 -5.43 0.20 -34.99
N TRP A 76 -4.37 -0.14 -34.25
CA TRP A 76 -4.19 0.30 -32.87
C TRP A 76 -3.96 1.80 -32.74
N LEU A 77 -3.46 2.46 -33.79
CA LEU A 77 -3.38 3.91 -33.84
C LEU A 77 -4.77 4.55 -33.95
N GLN A 78 -5.65 4.01 -34.80
CA GLN A 78 -7.05 4.48 -34.87
C GLN A 78 -7.83 4.16 -33.58
N GLN A 79 -7.50 3.07 -32.89
CA GLN A 79 -8.08 2.76 -31.57
C GLN A 79 -7.47 3.56 -30.41
N GLU A 80 -6.44 4.40 -30.66
CA GLU A 80 -5.81 5.20 -29.61
C GLU A 80 -6.85 6.11 -28.93
N PRO A 81 -7.03 6.02 -27.60
CA PRO A 81 -8.00 6.84 -26.90
C PRO A 81 -7.63 8.33 -26.97
N VAL A 82 -8.60 9.19 -27.29
CA VAL A 82 -8.40 10.65 -27.31
C VAL A 82 -8.55 11.29 -25.93
N LEU A 83 -9.12 10.54 -24.98
CA LEU A 83 -9.25 10.90 -23.57
C LEU A 83 -8.35 9.99 -22.73
N TRP A 84 -7.38 10.59 -22.03
CA TRP A 84 -6.45 9.85 -21.15
C TRP A 84 -5.64 8.74 -21.84
N GLY A 85 -5.39 8.88 -23.15
CA GLY A 85 -4.61 7.97 -23.97
C GLY A 85 -3.13 7.94 -23.59
N THR A 86 -2.39 7.10 -24.32
CA THR A 86 -0.94 6.93 -24.17
C THR A 86 -0.16 7.91 -25.05
N LYS A 87 -0.69 8.23 -26.24
CA LYS A 87 -0.16 9.23 -27.18
C LYS A 87 -0.98 10.51 -27.14
N LEU A 88 -2.31 10.39 -27.07
CA LEU A 88 -3.24 11.50 -27.13
C LEU A 88 -3.83 11.80 -25.75
N ASP A 89 -3.78 13.06 -25.33
CA ASP A 89 -4.50 13.53 -24.15
C ASP A 89 -4.97 14.97 -24.38
N MET A 90 -5.83 15.45 -23.49
CA MET A 90 -6.42 16.77 -23.54
C MET A 90 -5.46 17.85 -22.98
N PRO A 91 -5.32 19.01 -23.63
CA PRO A 91 -4.66 20.18 -23.04
C PRO A 91 -5.34 20.57 -21.72
N ASN A 92 -4.56 20.88 -20.68
CA ASN A 92 -5.08 21.22 -19.35
C ASN A 92 -6.16 22.32 -19.37
N GLN A 93 -6.01 23.33 -20.24
CA GLN A 93 -6.94 24.46 -20.37
C GLN A 93 -8.31 24.08 -20.96
N MET A 94 -8.42 22.94 -21.65
CA MET A 94 -9.62 22.52 -22.38
C MET A 94 -10.28 21.25 -21.80
N LYS A 95 -9.69 20.73 -20.72
CA LYS A 95 -9.93 19.36 -20.25
C LYS A 95 -11.39 19.13 -19.86
N GLU A 96 -11.98 19.96 -19.01
CA GLU A 96 -13.28 19.62 -18.41
C GLU A 96 -14.46 19.73 -19.38
N THR A 97 -14.56 20.84 -20.13
CA THR A 97 -15.68 21.08 -21.06
C THR A 97 -15.66 20.14 -22.26
N ILE A 98 -14.49 19.94 -22.87
CA ILE A 98 -14.39 19.09 -24.06
C ILE A 98 -14.48 17.61 -23.68
N THR A 99 -13.84 17.19 -22.57
CA THR A 99 -13.98 15.80 -22.09
C THR A 99 -15.43 15.46 -21.81
N ARG A 100 -16.21 16.35 -21.16
CA ARG A 100 -17.64 16.13 -20.95
C ARG A 100 -18.39 15.94 -22.28
N ARG A 101 -18.15 16.81 -23.26
CA ARG A 101 -18.82 16.73 -24.58
C ARG A 101 -18.45 15.46 -25.32
N MET A 102 -17.17 15.10 -25.40
CA MET A 102 -16.71 13.85 -26.02
C MET A 102 -17.32 12.62 -25.37
N ARG A 103 -17.45 12.60 -24.04
CA ARG A 103 -18.15 11.52 -23.32
C ARG A 103 -19.63 11.45 -23.70
N THR A 104 -20.33 12.59 -23.75
CA THR A 104 -21.75 12.65 -24.15
C THR A 104 -21.95 12.20 -25.60
N THR A 105 -21.03 12.56 -26.50
CA THR A 105 -21.10 12.23 -27.93
C THR A 105 -20.43 10.90 -28.28
N ARG A 106 -19.92 10.18 -27.28
CA ARG A 106 -19.23 8.88 -27.43
C ARG A 106 -18.03 8.90 -28.39
N ILE A 107 -17.34 10.04 -28.48
CA ILE A 107 -16.06 10.14 -29.20
C ILE A 107 -14.96 9.69 -28.25
N ALA A 108 -14.42 8.51 -28.49
CA ALA A 108 -13.50 7.81 -27.61
C ALA A 108 -12.11 7.59 -28.22
N ASN A 109 -12.00 7.45 -29.55
CA ASN A 109 -10.74 7.09 -30.22
C ASN A 109 -10.38 8.00 -31.41
N LEU A 110 -9.14 7.89 -31.86
CA LEU A 110 -8.59 8.69 -32.96
C LEU A 110 -9.29 8.41 -34.29
N GLY A 111 -9.71 7.17 -34.55
CA GLY A 111 -10.41 6.79 -35.77
C GLY A 111 -11.72 7.58 -35.95
N GLN A 112 -12.51 7.71 -34.89
CA GLN A 112 -13.74 8.53 -34.90
C GLN A 112 -13.44 10.01 -35.17
N VAL A 113 -12.33 10.54 -34.62
CA VAL A 113 -11.89 11.90 -34.91
C VAL A 113 -11.52 12.05 -36.38
N VAL A 114 -10.72 11.12 -36.92
CA VAL A 114 -10.29 11.10 -38.32
C VAL A 114 -11.47 11.05 -39.28
N VAL A 115 -12.53 10.28 -38.97
CA VAL A 115 -13.76 10.25 -39.78
C VAL A 115 -14.42 11.63 -39.86
N LEU A 116 -14.38 12.40 -38.76
CA LEU A 116 -15.01 13.72 -38.68
C LEU A 116 -14.15 14.87 -39.19
N THR A 117 -12.82 14.68 -39.26
CA THR A 117 -11.86 15.77 -39.54
C THR A 117 -10.92 15.50 -40.71
N GLY A 118 -11.06 14.34 -41.35
CA GLY A 118 -10.14 13.82 -42.34
C GLY A 118 -8.87 13.17 -41.74
N PRO A 119 -8.14 12.34 -42.52
CA PRO A 119 -6.90 11.65 -42.12
C PRO A 119 -5.80 12.57 -41.58
N ARG A 120 -5.77 13.83 -42.05
CA ARG A 120 -4.79 14.84 -41.64
C ARG A 120 -5.24 15.68 -40.45
N MET A 121 -6.47 15.47 -39.96
CA MET A 121 -7.10 16.26 -38.90
C MET A 121 -7.00 17.77 -39.16
N ASP A 122 -7.25 18.20 -40.40
CA ASP A 122 -7.17 19.57 -40.87
C ASP A 122 -8.53 20.27 -40.99
N ASP A 123 -9.63 19.52 -41.08
CA ASP A 123 -10.98 20.08 -41.03
C ASP A 123 -11.61 19.96 -39.62
N PRO A 124 -11.67 21.04 -38.83
CA PRO A 124 -12.27 21.00 -37.49
C PRO A 124 -13.81 20.98 -37.50
N SER A 125 -14.45 21.19 -38.66
CA SER A 125 -15.88 21.53 -38.75
C SER A 125 -16.77 20.38 -38.29
N GLY A 126 -16.50 19.16 -38.75
CA GLY A 126 -17.29 17.97 -38.39
C GLY A 126 -17.22 17.65 -36.90
N LEU A 127 -16.03 17.73 -36.30
CA LEU A 127 -15.85 17.50 -34.86
C LEU A 127 -16.47 18.62 -34.01
N ALA A 128 -16.38 19.88 -34.44
CA ALA A 128 -17.03 21.00 -33.76
C ALA A 128 -18.56 20.86 -33.77
N ALA A 129 -19.13 20.52 -34.92
CA ALA A 129 -20.56 20.27 -35.06
C ALA A 129 -21.02 19.11 -34.16
N GLN A 130 -20.29 17.99 -34.18
CA GLN A 130 -20.63 16.82 -33.36
C GLN A 130 -20.56 17.11 -31.86
N LEU A 131 -19.61 17.93 -31.42
CA LEU A 131 -19.48 18.36 -30.03
C LEU A 131 -20.45 19.49 -29.64
N GLY A 132 -21.24 20.02 -30.57
CA GLY A 132 -22.15 21.14 -30.35
C GLY A 132 -21.43 22.43 -29.97
N LEU A 133 -20.30 22.71 -30.63
CA LEU A 133 -19.49 23.90 -30.41
C LEU A 133 -19.64 24.87 -31.59
N THR A 134 -19.97 26.13 -31.30
CA THR A 134 -20.09 27.19 -32.32
C THR A 134 -18.73 27.68 -32.83
N SER A 135 -17.69 27.62 -31.99
CA SER A 135 -16.35 28.09 -32.34
C SER A 135 -15.43 26.93 -32.73
N VAL A 136 -15.12 26.84 -34.03
CA VAL A 136 -14.13 25.89 -34.57
C VAL A 136 -12.70 26.14 -34.05
N ARG A 137 -12.37 27.36 -33.61
CA ARG A 137 -11.02 27.73 -33.14
C ARG A 137 -10.51 26.87 -31.98
N ILE A 138 -11.41 26.42 -31.09
CA ILE A 138 -11.05 25.56 -29.96
C ILE A 138 -10.66 24.17 -30.46
N ILE A 139 -11.42 23.65 -31.43
CA ILE A 139 -11.16 22.35 -32.05
C ILE A 139 -9.88 22.40 -32.88
N THR A 140 -9.63 23.47 -33.64
CA THR A 140 -8.35 23.65 -34.36
C THR A 140 -7.16 23.52 -33.41
N LYS A 141 -7.17 24.24 -32.27
CA LYS A 141 -6.09 24.14 -31.28
C LYS A 141 -5.95 22.74 -30.67
N LEU A 142 -7.05 22.01 -30.50
CA LEU A 142 -7.02 20.64 -30.00
C LEU A 142 -6.42 19.68 -31.03
N LEU A 143 -6.82 19.79 -32.29
CA LEU A 143 -6.26 18.99 -33.38
C LEU A 143 -4.78 19.32 -33.59
N ASP A 144 -4.37 20.58 -33.50
CA ASP A 144 -2.96 20.98 -33.49
C ASP A 144 -2.18 20.30 -32.36
N HIS A 145 -2.74 20.29 -31.14
CA HIS A 145 -2.13 19.62 -30.00
C HIS A 145 -1.93 18.12 -30.27
N TRP A 146 -2.97 17.41 -30.71
CA TRP A 146 -2.87 15.98 -31.01
C TRP A 146 -1.93 15.69 -32.17
N ARG A 147 -1.96 16.47 -33.25
CA ARG A 147 -1.00 16.34 -34.35
C ARG A 147 0.43 16.48 -33.86
N SER A 148 0.72 17.43 -32.97
CA SER A 148 2.07 17.59 -32.43
C SER A 148 2.56 16.41 -31.58
N ARG A 149 1.65 15.55 -31.09
CA ARG A 149 1.97 14.34 -30.31
C ARG A 149 2.19 13.10 -31.17
N LEU A 150 1.70 13.10 -32.41
CA LEU A 150 1.87 11.99 -33.34
C LEU A 150 3.23 12.10 -34.06
N SER A 151 3.94 10.98 -34.16
CA SER A 151 5.21 10.89 -34.89
C SER A 151 4.98 11.06 -36.41
N PRO A 152 6.04 11.32 -37.21
CA PRO A 152 5.92 11.29 -38.67
C PRO A 152 5.36 9.97 -39.20
N SER A 153 5.77 8.84 -38.60
CA SER A 153 5.28 7.50 -38.95
C SER A 153 3.78 7.34 -38.65
N ASP A 154 3.32 7.82 -37.48
CA ASP A 154 1.90 7.80 -37.12
C ASP A 154 1.05 8.54 -38.16
N ARG A 155 1.52 9.72 -38.59
CA ARG A 155 0.80 10.54 -39.57
C ARG A 155 0.72 9.86 -40.94
N LEU A 156 1.78 9.17 -41.35
CA LEU A 156 1.79 8.39 -42.59
C LEU A 156 0.77 7.25 -42.53
N LEU A 157 0.71 6.52 -41.41
CA LEU A 157 -0.24 5.42 -41.22
C LEU A 157 -1.70 5.86 -41.26
N LEU A 158 -2.02 7.05 -40.76
CA LEU A 158 -3.38 7.60 -40.85
C LEU A 158 -3.80 7.91 -42.29
N THR A 159 -2.83 8.24 -43.16
CA THR A 159 -3.08 8.60 -44.57
C THR A 159 -3.02 7.42 -45.53
N SER A 160 -2.43 6.29 -45.12
CA SER A 160 -2.37 5.08 -45.93
C SER A 160 -3.77 4.46 -46.06
N PRO A 161 -4.18 4.01 -47.26
CA PRO A 161 -5.42 3.25 -47.42
C PRO A 161 -5.31 1.98 -46.57
N THR A 162 -6.03 1.92 -45.46
CA THR A 162 -5.97 0.81 -44.51
C THR A 162 -6.33 -0.48 -45.25
N THR A 163 -5.33 -1.31 -45.55
CA THR A 163 -5.58 -2.75 -45.70
C THR A 163 -6.10 -3.19 -44.34
N THR A 164 -7.28 -3.80 -44.32
CA THR A 164 -7.94 -4.36 -43.14
C THR A 164 -7.07 -5.45 -42.52
N VAL A 165 -6.02 -5.07 -41.79
CA VAL A 165 -5.27 -5.97 -40.92
C VAL A 165 -6.04 -5.97 -39.60
N GLY A 166 -6.61 -7.15 -39.30
CA GLY A 166 -7.67 -7.31 -38.31
C GLY A 166 -7.19 -7.33 -36.86
N GLU A 167 -8.14 -7.64 -35.97
CA GLU A 167 -8.00 -7.81 -34.52
C GLU A 167 -6.91 -8.82 -34.09
N GLU A 168 -6.23 -9.49 -35.03
CA GLU A 168 -5.13 -10.43 -34.78
C GLU A 168 -3.80 -9.76 -34.42
N GLU A 169 -3.66 -8.44 -34.60
CA GLU A 169 -2.46 -7.74 -34.16
C GLU A 169 -2.38 -7.66 -32.63
N PRO A 170 -1.23 -7.99 -32.03
CA PRO A 170 -1.09 -8.01 -30.58
C PRO A 170 -1.36 -6.63 -29.97
N PHE A 171 -2.08 -6.62 -28.85
CA PHE A 171 -2.36 -5.38 -28.11
C PHE A 171 -1.05 -4.66 -27.78
N PRO A 172 -0.95 -3.33 -27.98
CA PRO A 172 0.28 -2.60 -27.78
C PRO A 172 0.84 -2.76 -26.37
N ALA A 173 2.15 -2.93 -26.25
CA ALA A 173 2.81 -2.92 -24.96
C ALA A 173 2.65 -1.54 -24.30
N ILE A 174 1.97 -1.48 -23.15
CA ILE A 174 1.77 -0.26 -22.35
C ILE A 174 2.55 -0.41 -21.07
N ALA A 175 3.33 0.60 -20.72
CA ALA A 175 3.96 0.71 -19.42
C ALA A 175 3.28 1.79 -18.57
N LEU A 176 3.16 1.52 -17.27
CA LEU A 176 2.49 2.38 -16.31
C LEU A 176 3.47 2.90 -15.26
N ALA A 177 3.29 4.15 -14.86
CA ALA A 177 3.96 4.74 -13.72
C ALA A 177 2.98 5.61 -12.92
N PRO A 178 3.14 5.73 -11.60
CA PRO A 178 2.30 6.64 -10.83
C PRO A 178 2.61 8.09 -11.17
N ASP A 179 1.57 8.91 -11.33
CA ASP A 179 1.71 10.36 -11.42
C ASP A 179 1.76 10.95 -10.00
N PHE A 180 2.97 11.25 -9.51
CA PHE A 180 3.14 11.94 -8.24
C PHE A 180 3.06 13.47 -8.34
N LYS A 181 2.96 14.06 -9.54
CA LYS A 181 3.04 15.52 -9.75
C LYS A 181 4.26 16.08 -9.01
N ASP A 182 4.08 17.11 -8.20
CA ASP A 182 5.14 17.77 -7.42
C ASP A 182 5.43 17.07 -6.07
N CYS A 183 4.76 15.96 -5.77
CA CYS A 183 4.98 15.21 -4.53
C CYS A 183 6.23 14.35 -4.63
N ASN A 184 7.05 14.36 -3.58
CA ASN A 184 8.25 13.54 -3.47
C ASN A 184 8.43 13.03 -2.03
N GLY A 185 9.50 12.28 -1.79
CA GLY A 185 9.84 11.78 -0.44
C GLY A 185 10.02 10.27 -0.40
N PRO A 186 10.49 9.73 0.73
CA PRO A 186 10.99 8.36 0.84
C PRO A 186 9.90 7.31 0.57
N LEU A 187 8.63 7.61 0.88
CA LEU A 187 7.49 6.71 0.62
C LEU A 187 6.99 6.78 -0.83
N LEU A 188 7.35 7.83 -1.56
CA LEU A 188 7.02 8.05 -2.97
C LEU A 188 8.17 7.71 -3.92
N LYS A 189 9.32 7.23 -3.41
CA LYS A 189 10.45 6.82 -4.27
C LYS A 189 10.11 5.62 -5.15
N ASN A 190 10.68 5.66 -6.35
CA ASN A 190 10.82 4.61 -7.35
C ASN A 190 9.56 3.85 -7.73
N THR A 191 8.99 4.28 -8.86
CA THR A 191 8.34 3.34 -9.76
C THR A 191 8.72 3.80 -11.16
N SER A 192 9.73 3.16 -11.74
CA SER A 192 9.94 3.21 -13.18
C SER A 192 8.63 2.82 -13.89
N PHE A 193 8.53 3.15 -15.16
CA PHE A 193 7.48 2.56 -15.99
C PHE A 193 7.57 1.03 -15.91
N ILE A 194 6.47 0.37 -15.54
CA ILE A 194 6.36 -1.09 -15.44
C ILE A 194 5.41 -1.55 -16.56
N PRO A 195 5.78 -2.53 -17.39
CA PRO A 195 4.87 -3.11 -18.38
C PRO A 195 3.57 -3.59 -17.72
N LEU A 196 2.43 -3.21 -18.27
CA LEU A 196 1.11 -3.58 -17.75
C LEU A 196 0.94 -5.10 -17.75
N GLN A 197 1.41 -5.76 -18.81
CA GLN A 197 1.37 -7.21 -18.99
C GLN A 197 2.16 -7.97 -17.92
N GLU A 198 3.23 -7.37 -17.38
CA GLU A 198 4.10 -7.98 -16.35
C GLU A 198 3.72 -7.54 -14.92
N THR A 199 2.73 -6.66 -14.79
CA THR A 199 2.38 -6.05 -13.50
C THR A 199 1.50 -7.00 -12.67
N THR A 200 2.03 -7.47 -11.53
CA THR A 200 1.21 -8.21 -10.55
C THR A 200 0.16 -7.31 -9.89
N GLY A 201 -0.98 -7.87 -9.48
CA GLY A 201 -2.02 -7.12 -8.75
C GLY A 201 -1.50 -6.42 -7.48
N LYS A 202 -0.49 -7.00 -6.80
CA LYS A 202 0.17 -6.39 -5.65
C LYS A 202 0.98 -5.15 -6.02
N THR A 203 1.67 -5.18 -7.15
CA THR A 203 2.42 -4.04 -7.69
C THR A 203 1.46 -2.92 -8.08
N PHE A 204 0.39 -3.27 -8.81
CA PHE A 204 -0.64 -2.32 -9.21
C PHE A 204 -1.31 -1.67 -7.98
N TYR A 205 -1.74 -2.47 -7.00
CA TYR A 205 -2.32 -1.97 -5.76
C TYR A 205 -1.40 -0.98 -5.03
N ARG A 206 -0.09 -1.27 -4.93
CA ARG A 206 0.87 -0.35 -4.33
C ARG A 206 0.99 0.97 -5.09
N MET A 207 0.98 0.91 -6.43
CA MET A 207 0.99 2.09 -7.28
C MET A 207 -0.26 2.94 -7.03
N MET A 208 -1.43 2.32 -6.95
CA MET A 208 -2.71 2.98 -6.66
C MET A 208 -2.70 3.65 -5.30
N VAL A 209 -2.37 2.92 -4.24
CA VAL A 209 -2.36 3.45 -2.88
C VAL A 209 -1.43 4.66 -2.77
N LYS A 210 -0.23 4.60 -3.37
CA LYS A 210 0.71 5.74 -3.37
C LYS A 210 0.15 6.93 -4.15
N THR A 211 -0.38 6.70 -5.34
CA THR A 211 -0.92 7.77 -6.21
C THR A 211 -2.09 8.49 -5.56
N LEU A 212 -3.03 7.74 -4.99
CA LEU A 212 -4.21 8.28 -4.32
C LEU A 212 -3.86 9.03 -3.03
N ASN A 213 -2.80 8.61 -2.33
CA ASN A 213 -2.38 9.23 -1.06
C ASN A 213 -1.17 10.15 -1.21
N LYS A 214 -0.77 10.53 -2.42
CA LYS A 214 0.48 11.27 -2.67
C LYS A 214 0.66 12.52 -1.83
N GLN A 215 -0.41 13.30 -1.63
CA GLN A 215 -0.37 14.50 -0.78
C GLN A 215 -0.08 14.18 0.69
N ARG A 216 -0.68 13.12 1.23
CA ARG A 216 -0.46 12.66 2.63
C ARG A 216 0.91 11.99 2.82
N LEU A 217 1.51 11.52 1.73
CA LEU A 217 2.81 10.86 1.72
C LEU A 217 3.95 11.81 1.35
N ASN A 218 3.63 13.01 0.86
CA ASN A 218 4.61 14.00 0.45
C ASN A 218 5.52 14.36 1.62
N GLN A 219 6.84 14.21 1.42
CA GLN A 219 7.88 14.42 2.43
C GLN A 219 7.72 13.61 3.72
N ARG A 220 6.77 12.68 3.79
CA ARG A 220 6.51 11.89 4.99
C ARG A 220 7.63 10.89 5.19
N ALA A 221 8.23 10.91 6.39
CA ALA A 221 9.19 9.90 6.80
C ALA A 221 8.57 8.50 6.81
N ASP A 222 9.39 7.47 6.57
CA ASP A 222 8.95 6.07 6.62
C ASP A 222 8.62 5.59 8.03
N THR A 223 9.15 6.26 9.05
CA THR A 223 8.89 5.99 10.46
C THR A 223 9.02 7.27 11.30
N PRO A 224 8.17 7.49 12.33
CA PRO A 224 8.34 8.60 13.28
C PRO A 224 9.68 8.54 14.03
N TRP A 225 10.26 7.34 14.17
CA TRP A 225 11.56 7.15 14.80
C TRP A 225 12.73 7.75 14.02
N ARG A 226 12.53 8.07 12.72
CA ARG A 226 13.60 8.66 11.89
C ARG A 226 14.04 10.01 12.41
N GLY A 227 13.08 10.89 12.72
CA GLY A 227 13.37 12.19 13.32
C GLY A 227 13.85 12.04 14.76
N HIS A 228 13.17 11.21 15.55
CA HIS A 228 13.46 11.03 16.97
C HIS A 228 14.85 10.43 17.26
N LEU A 229 15.32 9.49 16.43
CA LEU A 229 16.62 8.82 16.60
C LEU A 229 17.70 9.39 15.66
N HIS A 230 17.41 10.44 14.91
CA HIS A 230 18.31 11.02 13.90
C HIS A 230 18.88 9.98 12.93
N LEU A 231 18.02 9.12 12.38
CA LEU A 231 18.47 7.98 11.55
C LEU A 231 19.00 8.43 10.19
N ALA A 232 20.13 7.85 9.79
CA ALA A 232 20.71 8.05 8.45
C ALA A 232 19.71 7.68 7.33
N PRO A 233 19.77 8.36 6.15
CA PRO A 233 18.79 8.16 5.06
C PRO A 233 18.68 6.73 4.52
N ASP A 234 19.78 5.98 4.59
CA ASP A 234 19.94 4.59 4.15
C ASP A 234 19.57 3.57 5.24
N CYS A 235 19.47 4.00 6.50
CA CYS A 235 19.06 3.14 7.61
C CYS A 235 17.60 2.71 7.45
N ARG A 236 17.35 1.39 7.34
CA ARG A 236 16.02 0.79 7.17
C ARG A 236 15.65 -0.13 8.34
N PRO A 237 14.43 -0.02 8.88
CA PRO A 237 13.92 -0.95 9.89
C PRO A 237 13.84 -2.39 9.36
N GLN A 238 14.14 -3.36 10.22
CA GLN A 238 14.28 -4.79 9.93
C GLN A 238 13.02 -5.59 10.28
N TRP A 239 11.84 -5.00 10.08
CA TRP A 239 10.59 -5.56 10.59
C TRP A 239 10.21 -6.92 10.01
N ARG A 240 10.59 -7.20 8.76
CA ARG A 240 10.35 -8.50 8.12
C ARG A 240 11.10 -9.64 8.80
N ALA A 241 12.25 -9.35 9.42
CA ALA A 241 13.02 -10.37 10.13
C ALA A 241 12.25 -10.90 11.34
N LEU A 242 11.42 -10.08 11.98
CA LEU A 242 10.61 -10.48 13.14
C LEU A 242 9.37 -11.32 12.78
N TYR A 243 8.99 -11.38 11.50
CA TYR A 243 7.95 -12.32 11.01
C TYR A 243 8.49 -13.74 10.81
N LYS A 244 9.80 -13.96 10.98
CA LYS A 244 10.39 -15.29 10.91
C LYS A 244 10.20 -16.03 12.25
N PRO A 245 10.01 -17.35 12.22
CA PRO A 245 10.09 -18.18 13.43
C PRO A 245 11.41 -17.93 14.19
N PRO A 246 11.42 -18.09 15.53
CA PRO A 246 10.34 -18.65 16.36
C PRO A 246 9.31 -17.64 16.88
N LEU A 247 9.38 -16.37 16.45
CA LEU A 247 8.38 -15.37 16.85
C LEU A 247 7.02 -15.67 16.21
N SER A 248 5.95 -15.44 17.00
CA SER A 248 4.59 -15.46 16.47
C SER A 248 4.26 -14.16 15.73
N LYS A 249 3.27 -14.22 14.82
CA LYS A 249 2.77 -13.03 14.10
C LYS A 249 2.43 -11.87 15.03
N ARG A 250 1.90 -12.15 16.23
CA ARG A 250 1.58 -11.14 17.25
C ARG A 250 2.79 -10.28 17.66
N HIS A 251 3.98 -10.88 17.78
CA HIS A 251 5.20 -10.15 18.11
C HIS A 251 5.65 -9.26 16.96
N ALA A 252 5.57 -9.79 15.75
CA ALA A 252 5.93 -9.08 14.53
C ALA A 252 4.97 -7.90 14.28
N ASP A 253 3.66 -8.09 14.49
CA ASP A 253 2.64 -7.04 14.38
C ASP A 253 2.84 -5.95 15.43
N LEU A 254 3.21 -6.31 16.67
CA LEU A 254 3.57 -5.33 17.70
C LEU A 254 4.78 -4.50 17.28
N HIS A 255 5.82 -5.14 16.75
CA HIS A 255 6.98 -4.43 16.26
C HIS A 255 6.66 -3.52 15.05
N TRP A 256 5.83 -3.99 14.13
CA TRP A 256 5.34 -3.19 13.00
C TRP A 256 4.59 -1.94 13.50
N ARG A 257 3.67 -2.12 14.46
CA ARG A 257 2.95 -1.02 15.12
C ARG A 257 3.89 -0.03 15.80
N LEU A 258 4.88 -0.54 16.53
CA LEU A 258 5.92 0.26 17.16
C LEU A 258 6.65 1.13 16.14
N LEU A 259 7.15 0.51 15.07
CA LEU A 259 7.90 1.20 14.02
C LEU A 259 7.07 2.26 13.29
N HIS A 260 5.78 2.04 13.10
CA HIS A 260 4.91 2.97 12.38
C HIS A 260 4.24 4.00 13.29
N GLY A 261 4.48 3.97 14.61
CA GLY A 261 3.85 4.91 15.55
C GLY A 261 2.38 4.61 15.85
N ILE A 262 1.93 3.38 15.59
CA ILE A 262 0.51 2.97 15.68
C ILE A 262 0.33 2.19 16.99
N PHE A 263 0.38 2.89 18.12
CA PHE A 263 0.24 2.28 19.44
C PHE A 263 -0.62 3.18 20.37
N PRO A 264 -1.57 2.62 21.12
CA PRO A 264 -2.49 3.40 21.97
C PRO A 264 -1.81 3.81 23.29
N VAL A 265 -0.84 4.72 23.19
CA VAL A 265 -0.24 5.38 24.36
C VAL A 265 -1.16 6.48 24.89
N ASN A 266 -1.02 6.83 26.17
CA ASN A 266 -1.92 7.78 26.83
C ASN A 266 -1.90 9.18 26.18
N SER A 267 -0.78 9.61 25.59
CA SER A 267 -0.74 10.88 24.84
C SER A 267 -1.65 10.92 23.61
N PHE A 268 -2.04 9.76 23.09
CA PHE A 268 -3.01 9.63 22.01
C PHE A 268 -4.41 9.35 22.56
N VAL A 269 -4.54 8.48 23.56
CA VAL A 269 -5.85 8.11 24.12
C VAL A 269 -6.55 9.32 24.77
N SER A 270 -5.79 10.18 25.45
CA SER A 270 -6.31 11.42 26.07
C SER A 270 -6.96 12.39 25.08
N THR A 271 -6.59 12.34 23.79
CA THR A 271 -7.22 13.20 22.77
C THR A 271 -8.60 12.68 22.33
N ILE A 272 -8.89 11.40 22.58
CA ILE A 272 -10.15 10.73 22.26
C ILE A 272 -11.04 10.62 23.50
N ASN A 273 -10.43 10.37 24.67
CA ASN A 273 -11.12 10.21 25.94
C ASN A 273 -10.50 11.14 26.99
N GLN A 274 -11.26 12.20 27.35
CA GLN A 274 -10.83 13.22 28.31
C GLN A 274 -10.65 12.70 29.75
N THR A 275 -11.14 11.49 30.07
CA THR A 275 -10.94 10.89 31.40
C THR A 275 -9.56 10.25 31.57
N VAL A 276 -8.81 10.08 30.48
CA VAL A 276 -7.47 9.51 30.51
C VAL A 276 -6.46 10.65 30.48
N GLU A 277 -5.62 10.75 31.52
CA GLU A 277 -4.48 11.66 31.51
C GLU A 277 -3.45 11.26 30.46
N ASP A 278 -2.72 12.22 29.89
CA ASP A 278 -1.72 11.98 28.86
C ASP A 278 -0.38 11.44 29.41
N LYS A 279 -0.37 11.05 30.69
CA LYS A 279 0.81 10.70 31.47
C LYS A 279 1.14 9.21 31.48
N CYS A 280 2.41 8.92 31.73
CA CYS A 280 2.96 7.57 31.84
C CYS A 280 2.59 6.97 33.20
N PRO A 281 2.02 5.76 33.23
CA PRO A 281 1.58 5.12 34.47
C PRO A 281 2.74 4.66 35.38
N PHE A 282 3.99 4.96 35.00
CA PHE A 282 5.19 4.57 35.73
C PHE A 282 6.07 5.73 36.21
N CYS A 283 5.98 6.93 35.61
CA CYS A 283 6.91 8.02 35.95
C CYS A 283 6.38 9.44 35.70
N ASP A 284 5.05 9.60 35.56
CA ASP A 284 4.32 10.88 35.41
C ASP A 284 4.70 11.76 34.20
N GLN A 285 5.71 11.38 33.43
CA GLN A 285 6.05 12.01 32.14
C GLN A 285 4.98 11.75 31.09
N ARG A 286 4.83 12.65 30.11
CA ARG A 286 3.91 12.44 28.99
C ARG A 286 4.18 11.13 28.26
N GLU A 287 3.18 10.25 28.16
CA GLU A 287 3.37 8.92 27.59
C GLU A 287 3.23 8.95 26.07
N THR A 288 4.33 9.22 25.39
CA THR A 288 4.44 9.00 23.93
C THR A 288 4.89 7.56 23.64
N ILE A 289 4.85 7.17 22.35
CA ILE A 289 5.42 5.88 21.94
C ILE A 289 6.94 5.81 22.17
N PHE A 290 7.62 6.96 22.03
CA PHE A 290 9.04 7.13 22.33
C PHE A 290 9.29 6.89 23.81
N HIS A 291 8.50 7.53 24.67
CA HIS A 291 8.61 7.35 26.10
C HIS A 291 8.36 5.90 26.51
N CYS A 292 7.23 5.32 26.09
CA CYS A 292 6.78 4.00 26.49
C CYS A 292 7.78 2.88 26.13
N PHE A 293 8.47 2.98 24.99
CA PHE A 293 9.34 1.92 24.46
C PHE A 293 10.84 2.26 24.41
N TYR A 294 11.26 3.49 24.68
CA TYR A 294 12.65 3.90 24.50
C TYR A 294 13.21 4.72 25.67
N GLU A 295 12.47 5.70 26.17
CA GLU A 295 13.00 6.70 27.12
C GLU A 295 12.69 6.39 28.58
N CYS A 296 11.57 5.71 28.86
CA CYS A 296 11.11 5.49 30.23
C CYS A 296 12.17 4.75 31.07
N GLN A 297 12.49 5.27 32.26
CA GLN A 297 13.53 4.73 33.14
C GLN A 297 13.27 3.27 33.56
N ARG A 298 12.01 2.84 33.61
CA ARG A 298 11.63 1.45 33.88
C ARG A 298 12.23 0.43 32.89
N LEU A 299 12.71 0.90 31.74
CA LEU A 299 13.31 0.05 30.70
C LEU A 299 14.80 -0.22 30.93
N LEU A 300 15.46 0.46 31.89
CA LEU A 300 16.89 0.31 32.14
C LEU A 300 17.30 -1.15 32.46
N PRO A 301 16.60 -1.92 33.32
CA PRO A 301 16.94 -3.32 33.56
C PRO A 301 16.83 -4.17 32.30
N LEU A 302 15.80 -3.94 31.47
CA LEU A 302 15.60 -4.63 30.21
C LEU A 302 16.71 -4.32 29.21
N PHE A 303 17.13 -3.06 29.08
CA PHE A 303 18.24 -2.69 28.19
C PHE A 303 19.58 -3.22 28.68
N SER A 304 19.80 -3.31 29.99
CA SER A 304 21.00 -3.96 30.54
C SER A 304 21.02 -5.45 30.21
N PHE A 305 19.87 -6.13 30.37
CA PHE A 305 19.70 -7.53 29.96
C PHE A 305 19.99 -7.73 28.46
N LEU A 306 19.41 -6.89 27.59
CA LEU A 306 19.63 -6.97 26.14
C LEU A 306 21.10 -6.75 25.77
N ARG A 307 21.76 -5.78 26.39
CA ARG A 307 23.20 -5.55 26.21
C ARG A 307 24.03 -6.78 26.56
N ASN A 308 23.71 -7.45 27.65
CA ASN A 308 24.41 -8.68 28.05
C ASN A 308 24.17 -9.84 27.07
N VAL A 309 22.93 -9.99 26.56
CA VAL A 309 22.63 -11.01 25.55
C VAL A 309 23.38 -10.75 24.25
N PHE A 310 23.35 -9.51 23.75
CA PHE A 310 24.06 -9.13 22.53
C PHE A 310 25.57 -9.33 22.67
N PHE A 311 26.15 -8.93 23.80
CA PHE A 311 27.57 -9.14 24.08
C PHE A 311 27.96 -10.63 24.03
N LYS A 312 27.13 -11.52 24.58
CA LYS A 312 27.33 -12.98 24.50
C LYS A 312 27.20 -13.54 23.08
N CYS A 313 26.54 -12.82 22.18
CA CYS A 313 26.47 -13.16 20.77
C CYS A 313 27.54 -12.44 19.92
N GLU A 314 28.55 -11.83 20.57
CA GLU A 314 29.61 -11.05 19.93
C GLU A 314 29.07 -9.85 19.12
N GLU A 315 27.97 -9.26 19.59
CA GLU A 315 27.32 -8.12 18.96
C GLU A 315 27.21 -6.94 19.92
N PHE A 316 27.23 -5.73 19.38
CA PHE A 316 27.03 -4.52 20.17
C PHE A 316 25.54 -4.13 20.22
N PHE A 317 25.00 -3.96 21.42
CA PHE A 317 23.63 -3.49 21.60
C PHE A 317 23.56 -1.96 21.58
N MET A 318 22.92 -1.42 20.55
CA MET A 318 22.43 -0.05 20.54
C MET A 318 20.94 -0.05 20.90
N LYS A 319 20.50 0.92 21.72
CA LYS A 319 19.06 1.11 21.97
C LYS A 319 18.27 1.29 20.66
N GLN A 320 18.87 1.87 19.62
CA GLN A 320 18.25 1.99 18.30
C GLN A 320 17.94 0.62 17.68
N SER A 321 18.78 -0.39 17.88
CA SER A 321 18.54 -1.77 17.45
C SER A 321 17.32 -2.38 18.13
N PHE A 322 16.97 -1.94 19.34
CA PHE A 322 15.70 -2.31 19.95
C PHE A 322 14.52 -1.83 19.12
N ILE A 323 14.52 -0.60 18.63
CA ILE A 323 13.43 -0.06 17.81
C ILE A 323 13.45 -0.65 16.40
N LEU A 324 14.61 -0.68 15.75
CA LEU A 324 14.74 -1.02 14.33
C LEU A 324 14.80 -2.52 14.04
N GLY A 325 15.12 -3.35 15.03
CA GLY A 325 15.45 -4.75 14.83
C GLY A 325 16.90 -4.95 14.40
N PHE A 326 17.37 -6.19 14.49
CA PHE A 326 18.71 -6.58 14.10
C PHE A 326 18.75 -6.94 12.61
N LYS A 327 19.79 -6.46 11.89
CA LYS A 327 19.91 -6.64 10.44
C LYS A 327 20.05 -8.12 10.10
N TYR A 328 19.13 -8.62 9.29
CA TYR A 328 19.18 -10.00 8.83
C TYR A 328 20.18 -10.14 7.69
N THR A 329 21.14 -11.05 7.84
CA THR A 329 22.02 -11.50 6.76
C THR A 329 21.85 -13.01 6.58
N ARG A 330 21.94 -13.50 5.34
CA ARG A 330 21.78 -14.93 5.05
C ARG A 330 22.91 -15.76 5.65
N HIS A 331 24.13 -15.22 5.67
CA HIS A 331 25.32 -15.88 6.21
C HIS A 331 25.27 -16.09 7.72
N GLN A 332 24.59 -15.21 8.47
CA GLN A 332 24.45 -15.31 9.93
C GLN A 332 22.99 -15.50 10.33
N LYS A 333 22.25 -16.29 9.56
CA LYS A 333 20.79 -16.46 9.71
C LYS A 333 20.38 -16.76 11.14
N ASP A 334 21.02 -17.73 11.79
CA ASP A 334 20.57 -18.23 13.09
C ASP A 334 20.84 -17.22 14.21
N LYS A 335 22.03 -16.60 14.21
CA LYS A 335 22.34 -15.44 15.07
C LYS A 335 21.34 -14.30 14.86
N CYS A 336 21.04 -13.95 13.60
CA CYS A 336 20.09 -12.88 13.29
C CYS A 336 18.68 -13.22 13.78
N GLN A 337 18.25 -14.48 13.67
CA GLN A 337 16.95 -14.95 14.15
C GLN A 337 16.88 -14.95 15.67
N LEU A 338 17.92 -15.42 16.36
CA LEU A 338 18.01 -15.40 17.81
C LEU A 338 17.93 -13.98 18.38
N LEU A 339 18.74 -13.06 17.85
CA LEU A 339 18.74 -11.67 18.32
C LEU A 339 17.39 -10.99 18.04
N ASN A 340 16.82 -11.18 16.84
CA ASN A 340 15.48 -10.65 16.56
C ASN A 340 14.38 -11.30 17.40
N PHE A 341 14.50 -12.58 17.75
CA PHE A 341 13.61 -13.26 18.69
C PHE A 341 13.66 -12.59 20.07
N VAL A 342 14.86 -12.42 20.64
CA VAL A 342 15.04 -11.75 21.93
C VAL A 342 14.50 -10.31 21.89
N LEU A 343 14.78 -9.56 20.82
CA LEU A 343 14.25 -8.21 20.64
C LEU A 343 12.71 -8.18 20.50
N GLY A 344 12.12 -9.20 19.90
CA GLY A 344 10.67 -9.36 19.79
C GLY A 344 10.02 -9.64 21.15
N GLN A 345 10.61 -10.55 21.93
CA GLN A 345 10.17 -10.87 23.30
C GLN A 345 10.27 -9.64 24.20
N ALA A 346 11.38 -8.91 24.13
CA ALA A 346 11.57 -7.69 24.91
C ALA A 346 10.51 -6.62 24.61
N LYS A 347 10.12 -6.41 23.34
CA LYS A 347 9.02 -5.50 22.99
C LYS A 347 7.68 -5.96 23.55
N MET A 348 7.38 -7.25 23.43
CA MET A 348 6.16 -7.82 23.98
C MET A 348 6.12 -7.67 25.50
N ALA A 349 7.27 -7.83 26.16
CA ALA A 349 7.39 -7.65 27.59
C ALA A 349 7.09 -6.21 28.05
N VAL A 350 7.56 -5.21 27.30
CA VAL A 350 7.22 -3.80 27.52
C VAL A 350 5.71 -3.57 27.41
N TYR A 351 5.09 -4.14 26.37
CA TYR A 351 3.64 -4.09 26.16
C TYR A 351 2.87 -4.75 27.32
N LEU A 352 3.24 -5.97 27.71
CA LEU A 352 2.55 -6.73 28.75
C LEU A 352 2.71 -6.08 30.13
N SER A 353 3.90 -5.57 30.44
CA SER A 353 4.17 -4.80 31.65
C SER A 353 3.27 -3.56 31.74
N ARG A 354 3.16 -2.78 30.65
CA ARG A 354 2.25 -1.63 30.60
C ARG A 354 0.79 -2.07 30.73
N LYS A 355 0.39 -3.10 29.97
CA LYS A 355 -0.99 -3.60 29.98
C LYS A 355 -1.43 -4.00 31.40
N ARG A 356 -0.62 -4.78 32.12
CA ARG A 356 -0.91 -5.14 33.51
C ARG A 356 -1.00 -3.94 34.44
N LYS A 357 -0.10 -2.96 34.30
CA LYS A 357 -0.16 -1.75 35.12
C LYS A 357 -1.47 -0.98 34.89
N MET A 358 -1.91 -0.88 33.65
CA MET A 358 -3.13 -0.15 33.28
C MET A 358 -4.42 -0.89 33.68
N GLU A 359 -4.47 -2.21 33.52
CA GLU A 359 -5.69 -3.01 33.76
C GLU A 359 -5.80 -3.50 35.21
N GLU A 360 -4.68 -3.87 35.83
CA GLU A 360 -4.65 -4.56 37.13
C GLU A 360 -3.94 -3.73 38.21
N GLY A 361 -3.34 -2.59 37.87
CA GLY A 361 -2.59 -1.73 38.80
C GLY A 361 -1.20 -2.27 39.21
N PHE A 362 -0.90 -3.53 38.92
CA PHE A 362 0.37 -4.19 39.27
C PHE A 362 1.54 -3.73 38.43
N ILE A 363 2.67 -3.47 39.10
CA ILE A 363 3.95 -3.18 38.45
C ILE A 363 4.74 -4.48 38.36
N VAL A 364 4.99 -4.94 37.15
CA VAL A 364 5.93 -6.03 36.87
C VAL A 364 6.96 -5.51 35.89
N GLU A 365 8.24 -5.67 36.23
CA GLU A 365 9.33 -5.18 35.39
C GLU A 365 9.34 -5.89 34.01
N PRO A 366 9.56 -5.16 32.91
CA PRO A 366 9.62 -5.76 31.57
C PRO A 366 10.65 -6.89 31.45
N VAL A 367 11.78 -6.82 32.17
CA VAL A 367 12.80 -7.88 32.11
C VAL A 367 12.26 -9.22 32.62
N VAL A 368 11.42 -9.22 33.65
CA VAL A 368 10.82 -10.44 34.21
C VAL A 368 9.94 -11.13 33.17
N PHE A 369 9.06 -10.36 32.51
CA PHE A 369 8.26 -10.90 31.40
C PHE A 369 9.12 -11.43 30.26
N CYS A 370 10.14 -10.67 29.85
CA CYS A 370 11.02 -11.07 28.75
C CYS A 370 11.72 -12.40 29.05
N THR A 371 12.35 -12.51 30.21
CA THR A 371 13.06 -13.72 30.64
C THR A 371 12.12 -14.91 30.76
N ASN A 372 10.92 -14.73 31.33
CA ASN A 372 9.96 -15.81 31.45
C ASN A 372 9.45 -16.30 30.09
N MET A 373 9.14 -15.40 29.16
CA MET A 373 8.71 -15.79 27.80
C MET A 373 9.81 -16.53 27.04
N ILE A 374 11.08 -16.11 27.18
CA ILE A 374 12.22 -16.81 26.59
C ILE A 374 12.37 -18.20 27.21
N LYS A 375 12.36 -18.32 28.54
CA LYS A 375 12.44 -19.60 29.26
C LYS A 375 11.31 -20.55 28.86
N SER A 376 10.07 -20.05 28.83
CA SER A 376 8.91 -20.86 28.41
C SER A 376 9.07 -21.35 26.98
N ARG A 377 9.59 -20.53 26.05
CA ARG A 377 9.81 -20.97 24.68
C ARG A 377 10.89 -22.05 24.59
N LEU A 378 12.02 -21.86 25.27
CA LEU A 378 13.10 -22.85 25.33
C LEU A 378 12.61 -24.17 25.92
N LEU A 379 11.79 -24.12 26.98
CA LEU A 379 11.21 -25.32 27.59
C LEU A 379 10.27 -26.06 26.61
N ILE A 380 9.47 -25.33 25.83
CA ILE A 380 8.61 -25.92 24.80
C ILE A 380 9.46 -26.61 23.73
N ASP A 381 10.49 -25.93 23.23
CA ASP A 381 11.36 -26.48 22.17
C ASP A 381 12.16 -27.69 22.70
N PHE A 382 12.67 -27.64 23.94
CA PHE A 382 13.32 -28.77 24.62
C PHE A 382 12.40 -29.97 24.74
N ASN A 383 11.18 -29.77 25.25
CA ASN A 383 10.21 -30.84 25.42
C ASN A 383 9.77 -31.42 24.08
N PHE A 384 9.63 -30.59 23.04
CA PHE A 384 9.35 -31.05 21.68
C PHE A 384 10.46 -31.98 21.17
N GLN A 385 11.73 -31.56 21.25
CA GLN A 385 12.85 -32.36 20.77
C GLN A 385 13.09 -33.62 21.60
N LYS A 386 12.89 -33.54 22.92
CA LYS A 386 12.91 -34.71 23.81
C LYS A 386 11.87 -35.75 23.40
N THR A 387 10.63 -35.32 23.12
CA THR A 387 9.56 -36.21 22.66
C THR A 387 9.81 -36.75 21.25
N ALA A 388 10.46 -35.96 20.39
CA ALA A 388 10.85 -36.39 19.04
C ALA A 388 12.06 -37.35 19.02
N GLY A 389 12.70 -37.60 20.17
CA GLY A 389 13.90 -38.46 20.26
C GLY A 389 15.17 -37.82 19.70
N ASP A 390 15.17 -36.52 19.41
CA ASP A 390 16.26 -35.78 18.76
C ASP A 390 16.82 -34.68 19.66
N LEU A 391 17.27 -35.07 20.85
CA LEU A 391 17.80 -34.11 21.83
C LEU A 391 19.13 -33.50 21.38
N HIS A 392 19.87 -34.17 20.49
CA HIS A 392 21.14 -33.68 19.97
C HIS A 392 20.94 -32.40 19.14
N SER A 393 19.87 -32.34 18.33
CA SER A 393 19.51 -31.14 17.55
C SER A 393 19.04 -29.95 18.39
N PHE A 394 18.78 -30.12 19.70
CA PHE A 394 18.48 -29.00 20.60
C PHE A 394 19.75 -28.32 21.15
N ILE A 395 20.87 -29.06 21.24
CA ILE A 395 22.12 -28.61 21.85
C ILE A 395 23.01 -27.88 20.82
N GLN A 396 22.93 -28.29 19.55
CA GLN A 396 23.53 -27.56 18.41
C GLN A 396 22.73 -26.30 18.08
#